data_AF-A0A6P1ICS2-F1
#
_entry.id   AF-A0A6P1ICS2-F1
#
_cell.length_a   1.000
_cell.length_b   1.000
_cell.length_c   1.000
_cell.angle_alpha   90.00
_cell.angle_beta   90.00
_cell.angle_gamma   90.00
#
_symmetry.space_group_name_H-M   'P 1'
#
loop_
_entity.id
_entity.type
_entity.pdbx_description
1 polymer ?
#
loop_
_entity_poly.entity_id
_entity_poly.type
_entity_poly.pdbx_seq_one_letter_code
_entity_poly.pdbx_strand_id
1 'polypeptide(L)'
;MVEFGDAWLTMPKEEPHVLGRRIGELQDLATRRGRGPVPVTVFGASADPDALETYAESGVSRCLFRLPLAWRFHAGEVSRRV
;
A
#
# COMPACT_ATOMS: atom_id res chain seq x y z
N MET A 1 -16.58 -2.55 -4.98
CA MET A 1 -15.88 -3.27 -3.90
C MET A 1 -16.83 -3.74 -2.82
N VAL A 2 -17.55 -2.87 -2.10
CA VAL A 2 -18.36 -3.27 -0.93
C VAL A 2 -19.40 -4.36 -1.20
N GLU A 3 -19.87 -4.52 -2.43
CA GLU A 3 -20.86 -5.56 -2.77
C GLU A 3 -20.27 -6.97 -2.95
N PHE A 4 -19.02 -7.07 -3.40
CA PHE A 4 -18.45 -8.36 -3.86
C PHE A 4 -17.04 -8.66 -3.34
N GLY A 5 -16.29 -7.65 -2.89
CA GLY A 5 -14.89 -7.80 -2.48
C GLY A 5 -14.73 -7.71 -0.98
N ASP A 6 -13.82 -8.50 -0.42
CA ASP A 6 -13.49 -8.51 1.01
C ASP A 6 -12.34 -7.58 1.37
N ALA A 7 -11.58 -7.11 0.39
CA ALA A 7 -10.45 -6.20 0.59
C ALA A 7 -10.24 -5.28 -0.63
N TRP A 8 -9.47 -4.22 -0.43
CA TRP A 8 -8.98 -3.34 -1.49
C TRP A 8 -7.46 -3.42 -1.61
N LEU A 9 -6.96 -3.83 -2.77
CA LEU A 9 -5.56 -3.70 -3.15
C LEU A 9 -5.39 -2.46 -4.04
N THR A 10 -4.53 -1.53 -3.63
CA THR A 10 -4.26 -0.28 -4.37
C THR A 10 -2.76 -0.07 -4.63
N MET A 11 -2.44 0.83 -5.56
CA MET A 11 -1.08 1.26 -5.87
C MET A 11 -0.81 2.63 -5.20
N PRO A 12 0.46 2.99 -4.91
CA PRO A 12 0.82 4.29 -4.33
C PRO A 12 0.80 5.39 -5.40
N LYS A 13 -0.38 5.68 -5.95
CA LYS A 13 -0.57 6.66 -7.03
C LYS A 13 -1.14 7.99 -6.56
N GLU A 14 -1.86 7.96 -5.44
CA GLU A 14 -2.62 9.08 -4.93
C GLU A 14 -1.84 9.76 -3.80
N GLU A 15 -2.03 11.06 -3.66
CA GLU A 15 -1.59 11.80 -2.48
C GLU A 15 -2.25 11.22 -1.21
N PRO A 16 -1.57 11.23 -0.05
CA PRO A 16 -2.07 10.66 1.18
C PRO A 16 -3.49 11.08 1.58
N HIS A 17 -3.78 12.37 1.52
CA HIS A 17 -5.09 12.92 1.88
C HIS A 17 -6.22 12.42 0.95
N VAL A 18 -5.90 12.19 -0.34
CA VAL A 18 -6.87 11.64 -1.30
C VAL A 18 -7.12 10.17 -0.99
N LEU A 19 -6.07 9.41 -0.67
CA LEU A 19 -6.18 8.01 -0.27
C LEU A 19 -7.03 7.87 1.01
N GLY A 20 -6.72 8.66 2.05
CA GLY A 20 -7.47 8.64 3.31
C GLY A 20 -8.96 8.94 3.11
N ARG A 21 -9.30 9.95 2.30
CA ARG A 21 -10.72 10.25 1.98
C ARG A 21 -11.43 9.07 1.33
N ARG A 22 -10.81 8.43 0.33
CA ARG A 22 -11.41 7.26 -0.36
C ARG A 22 -11.54 6.05 0.56
N ILE A 23 -10.59 5.85 1.48
CA ILE A 23 -10.68 4.81 2.50
C ILE A 23 -11.87 5.10 3.42
N GLY A 24 -12.06 6.33 3.88
CA GLY A 24 -13.23 6.74 4.66
C GLY A 24 -14.55 6.45 3.94
N GLU A 25 -14.69 6.87 2.68
CA GLU A 25 -15.87 6.60 1.85
C GLU A 25 -16.15 5.10 1.71
N LEU A 26 -15.10 4.28 1.57
CA LEU A 26 -15.21 2.82 1.50
C LEU A 26 -15.74 2.24 2.82
N GLN A 27 -15.19 2.67 3.97
CA GLN A 27 -15.63 2.18 5.27
C GLN A 27 -17.05 2.60 5.61
N ASP A 28 -17.43 3.83 5.26
CA ASP A 28 -18.80 4.31 5.43
C ASP A 28 -19.79 3.48 4.60
N LEU A 29 -19.43 3.18 3.34
CA LEU A 29 -20.25 2.34 2.49
C LEU A 29 -20.34 0.90 3.01
N ALA A 30 -19.24 0.34 3.53
CA ALA A 30 -19.22 -0.98 4.15
C ALA A 30 -20.16 -1.04 5.37
N THR A 31 -20.05 -0.03 6.24
CA THR A 31 -20.90 0.11 7.43
C THR A 31 -22.38 0.21 7.06
N ARG A 32 -22.73 1.06 6.08
CA ARG A 32 -24.12 1.20 5.60
C ARG A 32 -24.71 -0.09 5.04
N ARG A 33 -23.88 -1.04 4.62
CA ARG A 33 -24.30 -2.36 4.11
C ARG A 33 -24.21 -3.47 5.16
N GLY A 34 -23.97 -3.13 6.43
CA GLY A 34 -23.88 -4.10 7.52
C GLY A 34 -22.61 -4.97 7.46
N ARG A 35 -21.57 -4.52 6.77
CA ARG A 35 -20.27 -5.21 6.72
C ARG A 35 -19.32 -4.62 7.76
N GLY A 36 -18.37 -5.43 8.21
CA GLY A 36 -17.23 -4.95 8.99
C GLY A 36 -16.26 -4.13 8.14
N PRO A 37 -15.19 -3.58 8.77
CA PRO A 37 -14.17 -2.81 8.07
C PRO A 37 -13.53 -3.58 6.92
N VAL A 38 -13.38 -2.94 5.76
CA VAL A 38 -12.74 -3.51 4.58
C VAL A 38 -11.23 -3.25 4.64
N PRO A 39 -10.37 -4.29 4.73
CA PRO A 39 -8.92 -4.09 4.76
C PRO A 39 -8.40 -3.46 3.47
N VAL A 40 -7.46 -2.53 3.61
CA VAL A 40 -6.82 -1.82 2.49
C VAL A 40 -5.33 -2.15 2.49
N THR A 41 -4.84 -2.62 1.34
CA THR A 41 -3.41 -2.95 1.14
C THR A 41 -2.82 -2.05 0.05
N VAL A 42 -1.69 -1.40 0.34
CA VAL A 42 -0.90 -0.68 -0.66
C VAL A 42 0.17 -1.61 -1.22
N PHE A 43 0.08 -1.93 -2.52
CA PHE A 43 1.05 -2.74 -3.25
C PHE A 43 2.19 -1.88 -3.82
N GLY A 44 3.42 -2.24 -3.49
CA GLY A 44 4.61 -1.49 -3.87
C GLY A 44 4.81 -0.23 -3.03
N ALA A 45 4.40 -0.25 -1.77
CA ALA A 45 4.61 0.87 -0.84
C ALA A 45 6.10 1.24 -0.72
N SER A 46 6.38 2.52 -0.50
CA SER A 46 7.71 2.97 -0.06
C SER A 46 8.07 2.31 1.28
N ALA A 47 9.34 1.92 1.45
CA ALA A 47 9.86 1.44 2.73
C ALA A 47 10.30 2.56 3.68
N ASP A 48 10.13 3.82 3.25
CA ASP A 48 10.37 5.02 4.06
C ASP A 48 9.41 5.07 5.26
N PRO A 49 9.92 5.15 6.51
CA PRO A 49 9.10 5.21 7.72
C PRO A 49 8.02 6.30 7.70
N ASP A 50 8.34 7.51 7.21
CA ASP A 50 7.40 8.63 7.20
C ASP A 50 6.22 8.35 6.26
N ALA A 51 6.50 7.69 5.13
CA ALA A 51 5.47 7.23 4.20
C ALA A 51 4.60 6.13 4.80
N LEU A 52 5.18 5.23 5.62
CA LEU A 52 4.43 4.18 6.31
C LEU A 52 3.52 4.73 7.40
N GLU A 53 3.98 5.73 8.15
CA GLU A 53 3.18 6.42 9.15
C GLU A 53 2.00 7.14 8.49
N THR A 54 2.29 7.85 7.39
CA THR A 54 1.27 8.49 6.55
C THR A 54 0.22 7.48 6.03
N TYR A 55 0.62 6.28 5.62
CA TYR A 55 -0.32 5.23 5.22
C TYR A 55 -1.16 4.74 6.39
N ALA A 56 -0.55 4.53 7.55
CA ALA A 56 -1.27 4.09 8.75
C ALA A 56 -2.33 5.13 9.17
N GLU A 57 -1.97 6.41 9.19
CA GLU A 57 -2.88 7.52 9.47
C GLU A 57 -4.02 7.61 8.44
N SER A 58 -3.74 7.28 7.18
CA SER A 58 -4.75 7.23 6.11
C SER A 58 -5.70 6.04 6.22
N GLY A 59 -5.50 5.12 7.18
CA GLY A 59 -6.34 3.93 7.37
C GLY A 59 -5.92 2.71 6.55
N VAL A 60 -4.70 2.70 6.01
CA VAL A 60 -4.13 1.51 5.34
C VAL A 60 -3.87 0.42 6.38
N SER A 61 -4.32 -0.79 6.09
CA SER A 61 -4.20 -1.96 6.99
C SER A 61 -2.93 -2.76 6.76
N ARG A 62 -2.34 -2.66 5.55
CA ARG A 62 -1.16 -3.43 5.14
C ARG A 62 -0.36 -2.73 4.04
N CYS A 63 0.96 -2.78 4.14
CA CYS A 63 1.88 -2.39 3.08
C CYS A 63 2.55 -3.65 2.50
N LEU A 64 2.58 -3.79 1.18
CA LEU A 64 3.27 -4.88 0.50
C LEU A 64 4.47 -4.31 -0.27
N PHE A 65 5.68 -4.73 0.13
CA PHE A 65 6.92 -4.25 -0.45
C PHE A 65 7.34 -5.10 -1.66
N ARG A 66 7.77 -4.42 -2.73
CA ARG A 66 8.37 -5.11 -3.88
C ARG A 66 9.85 -5.33 -3.60
N LEU A 67 10.24 -6.59 -3.41
CA LEU A 67 11.65 -6.94 -3.32
C LEU A 67 12.32 -6.87 -4.69
N PRO A 68 13.61 -6.51 -4.77
CA PRO A 68 14.38 -6.65 -6.00
C PRO A 68 14.38 -8.10 -6.47
N LEU A 69 14.49 -8.29 -7.80
CA LEU A 69 14.76 -9.62 -8.35
C LEU A 69 16.09 -10.14 -7.79
N ALA A 70 16.17 -11.42 -7.45
CA ALA A 70 17.31 -12.03 -6.77
C ALA A 70 18.66 -11.81 -7.47
N TRP A 71 18.69 -11.67 -8.80
CA TRP A 71 19.92 -11.43 -9.56
C TRP A 71 20.40 -9.97 -9.51
N ARG A 72 19.59 -9.03 -9.00
CA ARG A 72 19.94 -7.61 -8.82
C ARG A 72 20.78 -7.34 -7.57
N PHE A 73 21.11 -8.38 -6.80
CA PHE A 73 22.04 -8.34 -5.66
C PHE A 73 23.47 -8.81 -5.99
N HIS A 74 23.77 -9.13 -7.27
CA HIS A 74 25.11 -9.58 -7.72
C HIS A 74 25.81 -8.63 -8.69
N ALA A 75 25.43 -7.35 -8.73
CA ALA A 75 26.27 -6.31 -9.31
C ALA A 75 27.13 -5.67 -8.21
N GLY A 76 27.96 -6.50 -7.55
CA GLY A 76 29.11 -5.98 -6.82
C GLY A 76 30.05 -5.36 -7.85
N GLU A 77 30.57 -4.17 -7.54
CA GLU A 77 31.58 -3.47 -8.34
C GLU A 77 32.70 -4.42 -8.76
N VAL A 78 32.77 -4.74 -10.05
CA VAL A 78 34.01 -5.25 -10.63
C VAL A 78 34.86 -4.02 -10.95
N SER A 79 35.65 -3.57 -9.97
CA SER A 79 36.74 -2.64 -10.23
C SER A 79 37.73 -3.35 -11.17
N ARG A 80 37.70 -2.98 -12.45
CA ARG A 80 38.73 -3.35 -13.40
C ARG A 80 39.96 -2.48 -13.11
N ARG A 81 40.86 -2.96 -12.26
CA ARG A 81 42.24 -2.43 -12.25
C ARG A 81 42.90 -2.84 -13.57
N VAL A 82 43.31 -1.84 -14.33
CA VAL A 82 44.32 -1.93 -15.40
C VAL A 82 45.67 -1.67 -14.76
#